data_AF-A0A7V0RIC7-F1
#
_entry.id   AF-A0A7V0RIC7-F1
#
_cell.length_a   1.000
_cell.length_b   1.000
_cell.length_c   1.000
_cell.angle_alpha   90.00
_cell.angle_beta   90.00
_cell.angle_gamma   90.00
#
_symmetry.space_group_name_H-M   'P 1'
#
loop_
_entity.id
_entity.type
_entity.pdbx_description
1 polymer ?
#
loop_
_entity_poly.entity_id
_entity_poly.type
_entity_poly.pdbx_seq_one_letter_code
_entity_poly.pdbx_strand_id
1 'polypeptide(L)'
;MALPTFNMRQLLEAGVHFGHQTHRWNPKMGPYIFGSRNKIHIIDLAQTVPLLHQALVTVSDTIAKGGRLLFVGTKRQASDAIAEGAKQCAQYYINHRWLGGTLTNWQTISKSIKRLRQLDELLEGESQGLTKKELLQLTREREKIERALGGIKDIGGLPNLLFVIDTNKEAIAIAEARKLNIPVIAIVDTNCNPDPITFPIPGNDDAARAITLYCDLISRAAIDGIERAQGASGIDIGSAADPAAEAALTDDGEPAPKPKKQDAEKEAKGKDDGKPASGGDEKEADKADAAKEPATDKKEAKKQDETPAKITGGFEKLEKPDGEADDLKELTGVGPVLEKTLNEFGIFHYRQIAALEKADIAEIDEALNFKGRIERDDWIKQSKELAKKSD
;
A
#
# COMPACT_ATOMS: atom_id res chain seq x y z
N MET A 1 -13.24 26.14 17.30
CA MET A 1 -12.41 27.28 17.76
C MET A 1 -12.59 28.45 16.78
N ALA A 2 -11.63 29.35 16.65
CA ALA A 2 -11.42 30.09 15.39
C ALA A 2 -10.68 29.20 14.38
N LEU A 3 -10.78 29.53 13.09
CA LEU A 3 -9.99 28.87 12.03
C LEU A 3 -8.48 28.92 12.36
N PRO A 4 -7.69 27.89 12.01
CA PRO A 4 -6.28 27.84 12.34
C PRO A 4 -5.51 28.97 11.66
N THR A 5 -4.95 29.86 12.47
CA THR A 5 -4.13 30.98 11.99
C THR A 5 -2.72 30.49 11.65
N PHE A 6 -2.24 30.90 10.48
CA PHE A 6 -0.88 30.67 10.00
C PHE A 6 -0.32 31.96 9.44
N ASN A 7 1.01 32.07 9.36
CA ASN A 7 1.69 33.26 8.85
C ASN A 7 2.63 32.89 7.69
N MET A 8 2.88 33.82 6.77
CA MET A 8 3.79 33.62 5.63
C MET A 8 5.19 33.16 6.08
N ARG A 9 5.66 33.66 7.23
CA ARG A 9 6.91 33.22 7.85
C ARG A 9 6.93 31.71 8.15
N GLN A 10 5.82 31.14 8.63
CA GLN A 10 5.70 29.72 8.96
C GLN A 10 5.75 28.84 7.70
N LEU A 11 5.10 29.27 6.62
CA LEU A 11 5.20 28.63 5.30
C LEU A 11 6.63 28.68 4.75
N LEU A 12 7.33 29.80 4.95
CA LEU A 12 8.71 29.98 4.53
C LEU A 12 9.67 29.07 5.32
N GLU A 13 9.55 29.03 6.65
CA GLU A 13 10.33 28.16 7.53
C GLU A 13 10.10 26.66 7.26
N ALA A 14 8.85 26.26 6.95
CA ALA A 14 8.50 24.89 6.55
C ALA A 14 9.03 24.49 5.15
N GLY A 15 9.36 25.45 4.29
CA GLY A 15 9.89 25.21 2.94
C GLY A 15 8.83 25.11 1.84
N VAL A 16 7.63 25.64 2.06
CA VAL A 16 6.47 25.62 1.12
C VAL A 16 6.77 26.32 -0.21
N HIS A 17 7.66 27.32 -0.19
CA HIS A 17 7.99 28.16 -1.34
C HIS A 17 8.94 27.52 -2.36
N PHE A 18 9.56 26.38 -2.05
CA PHE A 18 10.42 25.66 -2.99
C PHE A 18 9.57 24.76 -3.89
N GLY A 19 9.69 24.91 -5.21
CA GLY A 19 9.18 23.95 -6.18
C GLY A 19 10.27 23.04 -6.76
N HIS A 20 9.96 22.44 -7.89
CA HIS A 20 10.87 21.60 -8.67
C HIS A 20 11.90 22.40 -9.51
N GLN A 21 12.79 21.66 -10.19
CA GLN A 21 13.76 22.22 -11.12
C GLN A 21 13.11 22.82 -12.39
N THR A 22 13.75 23.83 -12.98
CA THR A 22 13.23 24.60 -14.13
C THR A 22 12.94 23.80 -15.42
N HIS A 23 13.38 22.55 -15.51
CA HIS A 23 13.08 21.67 -16.66
C HIS A 23 11.83 20.79 -16.45
N ARG A 24 11.28 20.72 -15.22
CA ARG A 24 10.12 19.88 -14.86
C ARG A 24 8.82 20.65 -14.69
N TRP A 25 8.84 21.97 -14.90
CA TRP A 25 7.68 22.81 -14.66
C TRP A 25 6.58 22.62 -15.72
N ASN A 26 5.34 22.84 -15.31
CA ASN A 26 4.17 22.89 -16.16
C ASN A 26 3.89 24.35 -16.55
N PRO A 27 3.76 24.71 -17.84
CA PRO A 27 3.45 26.07 -18.27
C PRO A 27 2.22 26.70 -17.59
N LYS A 28 1.23 25.89 -17.20
CA LYS A 28 0.01 26.34 -16.51
C LYS A 28 0.26 26.81 -15.07
N MET A 29 1.39 26.44 -14.46
CA MET A 29 1.81 26.96 -13.16
C MET A 29 2.50 28.33 -13.24
N GLY A 30 2.73 28.87 -14.45
CA GLY A 30 3.36 30.19 -14.64
C GLY A 30 2.82 31.32 -13.76
N PRO A 31 1.49 31.50 -13.61
CA PRO A 31 0.92 32.55 -12.75
C PRO A 31 1.25 32.41 -11.26
N TYR A 32 1.49 31.18 -10.78
CA TYR A 32 1.77 30.87 -9.37
C TYR A 32 3.27 30.83 -9.03
N ILE A 33 4.15 30.98 -10.04
CA ILE A 33 5.60 30.95 -9.89
C ILE A 33 6.10 32.39 -9.79
N PHE A 34 6.69 32.74 -8.64
CA PHE A 34 7.31 34.04 -8.42
C PHE A 34 8.60 34.23 -9.23
N GLY A 35 9.35 33.15 -9.45
CA GLY A 35 10.59 33.18 -10.24
C GLY A 35 11.38 31.88 -10.17
N SER A 36 12.68 31.96 -10.44
CA SER A 36 13.61 30.84 -10.20
C SER A 36 14.96 31.31 -9.65
N ARG A 37 15.55 30.51 -8.77
CA ARG A 37 16.88 30.73 -8.18
C ARG A 37 17.62 29.40 -8.15
N ASN A 38 18.90 29.39 -8.52
CA ASN A 38 19.72 28.17 -8.56
C ASN A 38 19.08 27.00 -9.34
N LYS A 39 18.36 27.29 -10.44
CA LYS A 39 17.59 26.34 -11.26
C LYS A 39 16.40 25.67 -10.56
N ILE A 40 15.97 26.17 -9.40
CA ILE A 40 14.77 25.76 -8.67
C ILE A 40 13.73 26.87 -8.80
N HIS A 41 12.47 26.52 -9.07
CA HIS A 41 11.37 27.48 -9.07
C HIS A 41 10.97 27.88 -7.65
N ILE A 42 10.61 29.15 -7.49
CA ILE A 42 10.07 29.71 -6.25
C ILE A 42 8.58 29.97 -6.47
N ILE A 43 7.74 29.38 -5.62
CA ILE A 43 6.28 29.52 -5.63
C ILE A 43 5.90 30.81 -4.88
N ASP A 44 4.91 31.53 -5.40
CA ASP A 44 4.45 32.79 -4.81
C ASP A 44 3.57 32.57 -3.56
N LEU A 45 4.18 32.70 -2.38
CA LEU A 45 3.47 32.60 -1.10
C LEU A 45 2.38 33.66 -0.92
N ALA A 46 2.44 34.80 -1.62
CA ALA A 46 1.39 35.82 -1.55
C ALA A 46 0.07 35.31 -2.15
N GLN A 47 0.14 34.37 -3.10
CA GLN A 47 -1.02 33.64 -3.63
C GLN A 47 -1.35 32.39 -2.81
N THR A 48 -0.35 31.67 -2.29
CA THR A 48 -0.57 30.49 -1.42
C THR A 48 -1.40 30.83 -0.19
N VAL A 49 -1.12 31.95 0.50
CA VAL A 49 -1.81 32.33 1.75
C VAL A 49 -3.34 32.46 1.59
N PRO A 50 -3.88 33.29 0.67
CA PRO A 50 -5.34 33.41 0.50
C PRO A 50 -5.99 32.12 -0.01
N LEU A 51 -5.33 31.37 -0.91
CA LEU A 51 -5.87 30.11 -1.43
C LEU A 51 -5.93 29.01 -0.35
N LEU A 52 -4.88 28.89 0.48
CA LEU A 52 -4.86 28.00 1.63
C LEU A 52 -5.93 28.39 2.67
N HIS A 53 -6.13 29.69 2.93
CA HIS A 53 -7.20 30.14 3.82
C HIS A 53 -8.60 29.78 3.28
N GLN A 54 -8.87 30.00 1.98
CA GLN A 54 -10.13 29.59 1.34
C GLN A 54 -10.37 28.07 1.42
N ALA A 55 -9.32 27.26 1.24
CA ALA A 55 -9.39 25.82 1.42
C ALA A 55 -9.72 25.41 2.87
N LEU A 56 -9.09 26.03 3.87
CA LEU A 56 -9.35 25.76 5.29
C LEU A 56 -10.78 26.14 5.71
N VAL A 57 -11.30 27.26 5.21
CA VAL A 57 -12.71 27.64 5.38
C VAL A 57 -13.62 26.56 4.79
N THR A 58 -13.36 26.16 3.54
CA THR A 58 -14.16 25.14 2.83
C THR A 58 -14.15 23.78 3.54
N VAL A 59 -13.02 23.38 4.15
CA VAL A 59 -12.91 22.17 4.99
C VAL A 59 -13.82 22.29 6.20
N SER A 60 -13.67 23.36 6.99
CA SER A 60 -14.46 23.58 8.22
C SER A 60 -15.96 23.63 7.90
N ASP A 61 -16.36 24.38 6.87
CA ASP A 61 -17.76 24.50 6.42
C ASP A 61 -18.36 23.20 5.88
N THR A 62 -17.56 22.33 5.27
CA THR A 62 -18.04 21.03 4.76
C THR A 62 -18.26 20.05 5.90
N ILE A 63 -17.34 20.02 6.86
CA ILE A 63 -17.41 19.12 8.03
C ILE A 63 -18.46 19.61 9.03
N ALA A 64 -18.65 20.92 9.19
CA ALA A 64 -19.73 21.51 9.97
C ALA A 64 -21.14 21.08 9.49
N LYS A 65 -21.28 20.73 8.21
CA LYS A 65 -22.52 20.19 7.60
C LYS A 65 -22.65 18.66 7.76
N GLY A 66 -21.77 18.02 8.52
CA GLY A 66 -21.68 16.55 8.63
C GLY A 66 -21.03 15.87 7.41
N GLY A 67 -20.36 16.63 6.55
CA GLY A 67 -19.65 16.11 5.38
C GLY A 67 -18.36 15.37 5.76
N ARG A 68 -17.98 14.38 4.96
CA ARG A 68 -16.79 13.56 5.18
C ARG A 68 -15.60 14.05 4.36
N LEU A 69 -14.45 14.21 5.01
CA LEU A 69 -13.17 14.51 4.36
C LEU A 69 -12.36 13.22 4.16
N LEU A 70 -11.75 13.08 2.98
CA LEU A 70 -10.81 12.02 2.67
C LEU A 70 -9.44 12.62 2.33
N PHE A 71 -8.43 12.31 3.15
CA PHE A 71 -7.03 12.66 2.90
C PHE A 71 -6.39 11.62 1.96
N VAL A 72 -5.64 12.07 0.95
CA VAL A 72 -5.04 11.19 -0.07
C VAL A 72 -3.60 11.59 -0.35
N GLY A 73 -2.70 10.61 -0.31
CA GLY A 73 -1.32 10.78 -0.77
C GLY A 73 -0.48 9.52 -0.54
N THR A 74 -0.11 8.85 -1.63
CA THR A 74 0.69 7.61 -1.65
C THR A 74 2.20 7.85 -1.62
N LYS A 75 2.61 9.13 -1.62
CA LYS A 75 4.02 9.55 -1.59
C LYS A 75 4.62 9.17 -0.24
N ARG A 76 5.81 8.56 -0.23
CA ARG A 76 6.48 8.07 1.00
C ARG A 76 6.66 9.17 2.05
N GLN A 77 6.93 10.41 1.63
CA GLN A 77 7.06 11.59 2.49
C GLN A 77 5.73 12.05 3.10
N ALA A 78 4.59 11.68 2.49
CA ALA A 78 3.26 12.11 2.90
C ALA A 78 2.46 11.02 3.63
N SER A 79 2.74 9.74 3.36
CA SER A 79 2.02 8.57 3.90
C SER A 79 1.71 8.70 5.39
N ASP A 80 2.74 8.99 6.19
CA ASP A 80 2.63 8.90 7.64
C ASP A 80 1.98 10.15 8.22
N ALA A 81 2.34 11.34 7.70
CA ALA A 81 1.72 12.62 8.06
C ALA A 81 0.23 12.70 7.70
N ILE A 82 -0.19 12.07 6.59
CA ILE A 82 -1.60 11.95 6.19
C ILE A 82 -2.35 11.03 7.14
N ALA A 83 -1.78 9.86 7.46
CA ALA A 83 -2.40 8.92 8.39
C ALA A 83 -2.51 9.49 9.81
N GLU A 84 -1.53 10.28 10.25
CA GLU A 84 -1.55 10.94 11.56
C GLU A 84 -2.61 12.06 11.60
N GLY A 85 -2.58 13.02 10.66
CA GLY A 85 -3.53 14.14 10.64
C GLY A 85 -4.99 13.67 10.54
N ALA A 86 -5.27 12.71 9.67
CA ALA A 86 -6.61 12.14 9.54
C ALA A 86 -7.10 11.46 10.84
N LYS A 87 -6.21 10.74 11.54
CA LYS A 87 -6.53 10.16 12.87
C LYS A 87 -6.79 11.22 13.93
N GLN A 88 -6.00 12.30 13.96
CA GLN A 88 -6.18 13.41 14.91
C GLN A 88 -7.56 14.08 14.77
N CYS A 89 -8.10 14.20 13.55
CA CYS A 89 -9.41 14.78 13.29
C CYS A 89 -10.55 13.76 13.09
N ALA A 90 -10.31 12.46 13.38
CA ALA A 90 -11.25 11.36 13.16
C ALA A 90 -11.87 11.31 11.74
N GLN A 91 -11.08 11.68 10.73
CA GLN A 91 -11.44 11.61 9.31
C GLN A 91 -10.72 10.46 8.61
N TYR A 92 -11.08 10.24 7.34
CA TYR A 92 -10.63 9.09 6.55
C TYR A 92 -9.37 9.39 5.75
N TYR A 93 -8.56 8.37 5.47
CA TYR A 93 -7.33 8.52 4.69
C TYR A 93 -6.99 7.34 3.77
N ILE A 94 -6.23 7.64 2.71
CA ILE A 94 -5.54 6.65 1.86
C ILE A 94 -4.09 7.10 1.71
N ASN A 95 -3.19 6.37 2.36
CA ASN A 95 -1.76 6.70 2.44
C ASN A 95 -0.84 5.74 1.66
N HIS A 96 -1.32 4.56 1.26
CA HIS A 96 -0.45 3.54 0.66
C HIS A 96 -0.57 3.42 -0.86
N ARG A 97 -1.76 3.10 -1.39
CA ARG A 97 -2.01 3.02 -2.84
C ARG A 97 -3.47 3.32 -3.17
N TRP A 98 -3.71 4.28 -4.06
CA TRP A 98 -5.03 4.45 -4.67
C TRP A 98 -5.38 3.26 -5.57
N LEU A 99 -6.50 2.59 -5.30
CA LEU A 99 -7.07 1.60 -6.20
C LEU A 99 -7.97 2.31 -7.22
N GLY A 100 -7.76 2.05 -8.51
CA GLY A 100 -8.64 2.59 -9.54
C GLY A 100 -10.06 2.07 -9.35
N GLY A 101 -11.04 2.97 -9.29
CA GLY A 101 -12.42 2.65 -8.92
C GLY A 101 -12.77 2.87 -7.45
N THR A 102 -11.85 3.42 -6.63
CA THR A 102 -12.11 3.69 -5.20
C THR A 102 -13.39 4.51 -4.98
N LEU A 103 -13.63 5.54 -5.79
CA LEU A 103 -14.82 6.37 -5.69
C LEU A 103 -15.88 5.95 -6.72
N THR A 104 -15.45 5.74 -7.97
CA THR A 104 -16.35 5.47 -9.10
C THR A 104 -17.01 4.09 -9.08
N ASN A 105 -16.41 3.10 -8.39
CA ASN A 105 -16.98 1.76 -8.19
C ASN A 105 -17.14 1.44 -6.69
N TRP A 106 -17.78 2.37 -5.97
CA TRP A 106 -18.00 2.28 -4.52
C TRP A 106 -18.63 0.96 -4.06
N GLN A 107 -19.50 0.36 -4.87
CA GLN A 107 -20.16 -0.92 -4.55
C GLN A 107 -19.17 -2.08 -4.42
N THR A 108 -18.12 -2.11 -5.24
CA THR A 108 -17.08 -3.16 -5.20
C THR A 108 -16.15 -2.93 -4.01
N ILE A 109 -15.74 -1.69 -3.78
CA ILE A 109 -14.90 -1.28 -2.64
C ILE A 109 -15.61 -1.58 -1.30
N SER A 110 -16.92 -1.29 -1.22
CA SER A 110 -17.76 -1.65 -0.08
C SER A 110 -17.78 -3.16 0.21
N LYS A 111 -17.71 -4.03 -0.82
CA LYS A 111 -17.60 -5.48 -0.63
C LYS A 111 -16.22 -5.85 -0.07
N SER A 112 -15.14 -5.22 -0.54
CA SER A 112 -13.79 -5.41 0.01
C SER A 112 -13.66 -4.94 1.46
N ILE A 113 -14.30 -3.83 1.83
CA ILE A 113 -14.37 -3.34 3.23
C ILE A 113 -15.17 -4.30 4.11
N LYS A 114 -16.29 -4.85 3.61
CA LYS A 114 -17.04 -5.90 4.33
C LYS A 114 -16.21 -7.18 4.51
N ARG A 115 -15.44 -7.58 3.49
CA ARG A 115 -14.51 -8.72 3.57
C ARG A 115 -13.40 -8.48 4.60
N LEU A 116 -12.86 -7.26 4.68
CA LEU A 116 -11.88 -6.88 5.71
C LEU A 116 -12.46 -7.07 7.12
N ARG A 117 -13.66 -6.53 7.39
CA ARG A 117 -14.34 -6.69 8.69
C ARG A 117 -14.63 -8.15 9.04
N GLN A 118 -15.02 -8.97 8.06
CA GLN A 118 -15.19 -10.42 8.25
C GLN A 118 -13.86 -11.14 8.57
N LEU A 119 -12.74 -10.71 7.98
CA LEU A 119 -11.42 -11.26 8.27
C LEU A 119 -10.92 -10.84 9.66
N ASP A 120 -11.22 -9.61 10.09
CA ASP A 120 -10.95 -9.17 11.47
C ASP A 120 -11.73 -10.02 12.47
N GLU A 121 -13.06 -10.12 12.32
CA GLU A 121 -13.94 -10.91 13.18
C GLU A 121 -13.54 -12.39 13.27
N LEU A 122 -13.13 -12.99 12.14
CA LEU A 122 -12.70 -14.39 12.07
C LEU A 122 -11.29 -14.64 12.64
N LEU A 123 -10.43 -13.61 12.70
CA LEU A 123 -9.11 -13.68 13.34
C LEU A 123 -9.13 -13.29 14.82
N GLU A 124 -10.12 -12.49 15.24
CA GLU A 124 -10.40 -12.16 16.65
C GLU A 124 -11.17 -13.29 17.35
N GLY A 125 -12.01 -14.02 16.63
CA GLY A 125 -12.67 -15.24 17.10
C GLY A 125 -11.68 -16.40 17.34
N GLU A 126 -12.11 -17.38 18.14
CA GLU A 126 -11.32 -18.60 18.33
C GLU A 126 -11.09 -19.31 16.99
N SER A 127 -9.83 -19.41 16.58
CA SER A 127 -9.36 -20.05 15.34
C SER A 127 -9.52 -21.59 15.31
N GLN A 128 -10.50 -22.13 16.05
CA GLN A 128 -10.76 -23.56 16.16
C GLN A 128 -11.22 -24.11 14.80
N GLY A 129 -10.50 -25.11 14.29
CA GLY A 129 -10.79 -25.79 13.02
C GLY A 129 -9.99 -25.31 11.81
N LEU A 130 -9.22 -24.21 11.90
CA LEU A 130 -8.36 -23.74 10.82
C LEU A 130 -6.95 -24.34 10.92
N THR A 131 -6.39 -24.78 9.79
CA THR A 131 -4.98 -25.18 9.72
C THR A 131 -4.05 -23.97 9.78
N LYS A 132 -2.81 -24.17 10.23
CA LYS A 132 -1.77 -23.12 10.22
C LYS A 132 -1.53 -22.50 8.83
N LYS A 133 -1.77 -23.27 7.75
CA LYS A 133 -1.65 -22.77 6.37
C LYS A 133 -2.79 -21.83 6.00
N GLU A 134 -4.02 -22.16 6.37
CA GLU A 134 -5.20 -21.32 6.13
C GLU A 134 -5.14 -20.03 6.97
N LEU A 135 -4.76 -20.12 8.25
CA LEU A 135 -4.52 -18.94 9.09
C LEU A 135 -3.47 -18.00 8.47
N LEU A 136 -2.36 -18.54 7.96
CA LEU A 136 -1.35 -17.73 7.28
C LEU A 136 -1.88 -17.08 5.98
N GLN A 137 -2.76 -17.75 5.23
CA GLN A 137 -3.40 -17.17 4.06
C GLN A 137 -4.39 -16.05 4.43
N LEU A 138 -5.23 -16.27 5.45
CA LEU A 138 -6.21 -15.31 5.96
C LEU A 138 -5.53 -14.06 6.52
N THR A 139 -4.46 -14.21 7.32
CA THR A 139 -3.66 -13.08 7.82
C THR A 139 -3.02 -12.29 6.67
N ARG A 140 -2.50 -12.95 5.64
CA ARG A 140 -1.95 -12.28 4.44
C ARG A 140 -3.04 -11.58 3.61
N GLU A 141 -4.24 -12.15 3.51
CA GLU A 141 -5.39 -11.49 2.87
C GLU A 141 -5.78 -10.23 3.65
N ARG A 142 -5.94 -10.36 4.97
CA ARG A 142 -6.25 -9.25 5.90
C ARG A 142 -5.22 -8.14 5.78
N GLU A 143 -3.93 -8.42 5.96
CA GLU A 143 -2.85 -7.43 5.82
C GLU A 143 -2.84 -6.74 4.46
N LYS A 144 -3.12 -7.47 3.37
CA LYS A 144 -3.14 -6.91 2.02
C LYS A 144 -4.30 -5.93 1.84
N ILE A 145 -5.47 -6.22 2.40
CA ILE A 145 -6.65 -5.36 2.31
C ILE A 145 -6.52 -4.19 3.31
N GLU A 146 -6.14 -4.44 4.56
CA GLU A 146 -5.92 -3.42 5.61
C GLU A 146 -4.92 -2.34 5.17
N ARG A 147 -3.79 -2.75 4.58
CA ARG A 147 -2.77 -1.80 4.07
C ARG A 147 -3.29 -0.87 2.96
N ALA A 148 -4.36 -1.25 2.25
CA ALA A 148 -4.95 -0.46 1.17
C ALA A 148 -6.23 0.29 1.58
N LEU A 149 -7.06 -0.30 2.45
CA LEU A 149 -8.41 0.17 2.77
C LEU A 149 -8.62 0.51 4.26
N GLY A 150 -7.65 0.28 5.14
CA GLY A 150 -7.78 0.48 6.59
C GLY A 150 -8.22 1.90 6.96
N GLY A 151 -7.61 2.92 6.35
CA GLY A 151 -7.99 4.33 6.56
C GLY A 151 -9.36 4.74 6.00
N ILE A 152 -10.04 3.86 5.25
CA ILE A 152 -11.44 4.02 4.82
C ILE A 152 -12.36 2.88 5.32
N LYS A 153 -11.90 2.04 6.25
CA LYS A 153 -12.65 0.88 6.79
C LYS A 153 -14.01 1.26 7.36
N ASP A 154 -14.11 2.47 7.91
CA ASP A 154 -15.32 2.99 8.57
C ASP A 154 -16.00 4.12 7.78
N ILE A 155 -15.65 4.30 6.49
CA ILE A 155 -16.34 5.27 5.64
C ILE A 155 -17.70 4.70 5.21
N GLY A 156 -18.79 5.29 5.72
CA GLY A 156 -20.16 4.84 5.47
C GLY A 156 -20.72 5.20 4.10
N GLY A 157 -19.89 5.41 3.07
CA GLY A 157 -20.29 5.96 1.77
C GLY A 157 -19.24 6.90 1.16
N LEU A 158 -19.60 7.60 0.08
CA LEU A 158 -18.69 8.52 -0.61
C LEU A 158 -18.28 9.72 0.28
N PRO A 159 -17.04 10.25 0.12
CA PRO A 159 -16.63 11.50 0.74
C PRO A 159 -17.24 12.72 0.04
N ASN A 160 -17.38 13.82 0.78
CA ASN A 160 -17.88 15.10 0.26
C ASN A 160 -16.76 16.04 -0.20
N LEU A 161 -15.54 15.82 0.30
CA LEU A 161 -14.38 16.65 0.03
C LEU A 161 -13.12 15.77 0.03
N LEU A 162 -12.20 16.04 -0.89
CA LEU A 162 -10.90 15.38 -0.97
C LEU A 162 -9.79 16.39 -0.70
N PHE A 163 -8.82 15.99 0.13
CA PHE A 163 -7.56 16.69 0.31
C PHE A 163 -6.42 15.82 -0.24
N VAL A 164 -5.73 16.31 -1.27
CA VAL A 164 -4.77 15.52 -2.06
C VAL A 164 -3.37 16.15 -2.02
N ILE A 165 -2.35 15.34 -1.72
CA ILE A 165 -0.94 15.71 -1.81
C ILE A 165 -0.30 14.99 -3.01
N ASP A 166 0.46 15.73 -3.84
CA ASP A 166 1.05 15.28 -5.11
C ASP A 166 0.00 14.88 -6.16
N THR A 167 -0.50 15.87 -6.90
CA THR A 167 -1.56 15.68 -7.91
C THR A 167 -1.10 14.83 -9.10
N ASN A 168 0.20 14.74 -9.35
CA ASN A 168 0.77 13.94 -10.44
C ASN A 168 0.75 12.45 -10.10
N LYS A 169 1.02 12.08 -8.84
CA LYS A 169 0.83 10.70 -8.36
C LYS A 169 -0.64 10.32 -8.21
N GLU A 170 -1.45 11.21 -7.64
CA GLU A 170 -2.86 10.95 -7.35
C GLU A 170 -3.82 11.33 -8.49
N ALA A 171 -3.32 11.41 -9.73
CA ALA A 171 -4.09 11.80 -10.90
C ALA A 171 -5.36 10.94 -11.12
N ILE A 172 -5.32 9.66 -10.72
CA ILE A 172 -6.48 8.75 -10.76
C ILE A 172 -7.56 9.20 -9.76
N ALA A 173 -7.16 9.54 -8.53
CA ALA A 173 -8.09 10.02 -7.50
C ALA A 173 -8.79 11.30 -7.94
N ILE A 174 -8.05 12.25 -8.50
CA ILE A 174 -8.56 13.52 -9.03
C ILE A 174 -9.50 13.28 -10.22
N ALA A 175 -9.14 12.38 -11.14
CA ALA A 175 -10.00 12.04 -12.28
C ALA A 175 -11.31 11.34 -11.87
N GLU A 176 -11.28 10.50 -10.84
CA GLU A 176 -12.49 9.89 -10.27
C GLU A 176 -13.37 10.91 -9.53
N ALA A 177 -12.77 11.77 -8.70
CA ALA A 177 -13.45 12.84 -7.98
C ALA A 177 -14.18 13.79 -8.94
N ARG A 178 -13.50 14.22 -10.00
CA ARG A 178 -14.05 15.09 -11.04
C ARG A 178 -15.23 14.45 -11.79
N LYS A 179 -15.22 13.12 -12.00
CA LYS A 179 -16.36 12.40 -12.62
C LYS A 179 -17.59 12.37 -11.72
N LEU A 180 -17.40 12.42 -10.40
CA LEU A 180 -18.46 12.40 -9.39
C LEU A 180 -18.82 13.80 -8.86
N ASN A 181 -18.24 14.86 -9.44
CA ASN A 181 -18.37 16.25 -8.99
C ASN A 181 -18.00 16.46 -7.50
N ILE A 182 -17.10 15.65 -6.95
CA ILE A 182 -16.58 15.83 -5.59
C ILE A 182 -15.50 16.92 -5.65
N PRO A 183 -15.60 18.01 -4.88
CA PRO A 183 -14.59 19.06 -4.85
C PRO A 183 -13.25 18.53 -4.34
N VAL A 184 -12.17 19.01 -4.98
CA VAL A 184 -10.80 18.63 -4.66
C VAL A 184 -10.03 19.85 -4.20
N ILE A 185 -9.52 19.79 -2.97
CA ILE A 185 -8.44 20.63 -2.46
C ILE A 185 -7.14 19.86 -2.71
N ALA A 186 -6.17 20.47 -3.39
CA ALA A 186 -4.90 19.80 -3.61
C ALA A 186 -3.70 20.75 -3.58
N ILE A 187 -2.57 20.20 -3.16
CA ILE A 187 -1.29 20.90 -3.16
C ILE A 187 -0.68 20.77 -4.56
N VAL A 188 -0.28 21.91 -5.12
CA VAL A 188 0.15 22.03 -6.51
C VAL A 188 1.58 22.57 -6.55
N ASP A 189 2.54 21.67 -6.74
CA ASP A 189 3.90 22.05 -7.09
C ASP A 189 3.95 22.48 -8.57
N THR A 190 5.00 23.18 -8.93
CA THR A 190 5.38 23.69 -10.25
C THR A 190 5.32 22.68 -11.40
N ASN A 191 5.40 21.37 -11.14
CA ASN A 191 5.27 20.30 -12.13
C ASN A 191 3.82 19.80 -12.35
N CYS A 192 2.88 20.24 -11.52
CA CYS A 192 1.49 19.79 -11.53
C CYS A 192 0.61 20.63 -12.47
N ASN A 193 -0.59 20.16 -12.80
CA ASN A 193 -1.59 20.94 -13.55
C ASN A 193 -2.67 21.46 -12.59
N PRO A 194 -2.91 22.78 -12.49
CA PRO A 194 -3.94 23.34 -11.60
C PRO A 194 -5.38 23.13 -12.10
N ASP A 195 -5.62 23.02 -13.42
CA ASP A 195 -6.96 22.99 -14.01
C ASP A 195 -7.98 21.95 -13.48
N PRO A 196 -7.61 20.70 -13.11
CA PRO A 196 -8.58 19.70 -12.69
C PRO A 196 -8.96 19.81 -11.20
N ILE A 197 -8.42 20.81 -10.48
CA ILE A 197 -8.51 20.96 -9.03
C ILE A 197 -9.46 22.12 -8.71
N THR A 198 -10.38 21.93 -7.77
CA THR A 198 -11.36 22.96 -7.39
C THR A 198 -10.71 24.08 -6.57
N PHE A 199 -9.83 23.70 -5.64
CA PHE A 199 -9.10 24.61 -4.76
C PHE A 199 -7.60 24.28 -4.81
N PRO A 200 -6.88 24.79 -5.83
CA PRO A 200 -5.44 24.59 -5.93
C PRO A 200 -4.72 25.44 -4.88
N ILE A 201 -3.83 24.80 -4.10
CA ILE A 201 -2.94 25.46 -3.16
C ILE A 201 -1.51 25.38 -3.72
N PRO A 202 -0.95 26.47 -4.28
CA PRO A 202 0.42 26.47 -4.78
C PRO A 202 1.40 26.21 -3.63
N GLY A 203 2.22 25.17 -3.72
CA GLY A 203 3.17 24.84 -2.67
C GLY A 203 3.97 23.56 -2.91
N ASN A 204 5.04 23.40 -2.15
CA ASN A 204 5.92 22.22 -2.14
C ASN A 204 5.16 20.96 -1.68
N ASP A 205 5.31 19.85 -2.41
CA ASP A 205 4.77 18.52 -2.06
C ASP A 205 5.85 17.44 -1.80
N ASP A 206 7.14 17.79 -1.85
CA ASP A 206 8.28 16.90 -1.60
C ASP A 206 8.81 17.01 -0.16
N ALA A 207 8.75 18.21 0.42
CA ALA A 207 9.29 18.48 1.75
C ALA A 207 8.35 17.96 2.85
N ALA A 208 8.80 16.95 3.60
CA ALA A 208 8.05 16.39 4.74
C ALA A 208 7.58 17.46 5.74
N ARG A 209 8.41 18.48 6.04
CA ARG A 209 8.04 19.60 6.93
C ARG A 209 6.89 20.46 6.39
N ALA A 210 6.80 20.65 5.07
CA ALA A 210 5.67 21.32 4.44
C ALA A 210 4.43 20.42 4.51
N ILE A 211 4.58 19.14 4.13
CA ILE A 211 3.50 18.14 4.15
C ILE A 211 2.84 18.05 5.53
N THR A 212 3.62 17.85 6.61
CA THR A 212 3.10 17.84 7.99
C THR A 212 2.36 19.13 8.31
N LEU A 213 2.90 20.31 7.97
CA LEU A 213 2.23 21.58 8.22
C LEU A 213 0.86 21.70 7.52
N TYR A 214 0.71 21.24 6.27
CA TYR A 214 -0.61 21.28 5.64
C TYR A 214 -1.56 20.26 6.29
N CYS A 215 -1.10 19.05 6.60
CA CYS A 215 -1.90 18.06 7.32
C CYS A 215 -2.38 18.61 8.67
N ASP A 216 -1.50 19.25 9.46
CA ASP A 216 -1.83 19.85 10.75
C ASP A 216 -2.88 20.96 10.61
N LEU A 217 -2.72 21.86 9.64
CA LEU A 217 -3.66 22.96 9.40
C LEU A 217 -5.04 22.44 8.96
N ILE A 218 -5.08 21.49 8.03
CA ILE A 218 -6.33 20.88 7.55
C ILE A 218 -7.02 20.07 8.68
N SER A 219 -6.25 19.35 9.50
CA SER A 219 -6.77 18.58 10.64
C SER A 219 -7.36 19.50 11.73
N ARG A 220 -6.71 20.64 12.00
CA ARG A 220 -7.26 21.67 12.92
C ARG A 220 -8.53 22.32 12.36
N ALA A 221 -8.59 22.60 11.06
CA ALA A 221 -9.80 23.10 10.41
C ALA A 221 -10.95 22.05 10.42
N ALA A 222 -10.61 20.76 10.33
CA ALA A 222 -11.56 19.68 10.46
C ALA A 222 -12.14 19.56 11.88
N ILE A 223 -11.28 19.59 12.92
CA ILE A 223 -11.71 19.59 14.33
C ILE A 223 -12.62 20.80 14.61
N ASP A 224 -12.24 21.99 14.13
CA ASP A 224 -13.04 23.21 14.22
C ASP A 224 -14.42 23.08 13.54
N GLY A 225 -14.49 22.38 12.40
CA GLY A 225 -15.77 22.02 11.76
C GLY A 225 -16.62 21.06 12.59
N ILE A 226 -16.01 20.05 13.23
CA ILE A 226 -16.70 19.09 14.12
C ILE A 226 -17.27 19.80 15.35
N GLU A 227 -16.49 20.66 16.00
CA GLU A 227 -16.94 21.48 17.14
C GLU A 227 -18.14 22.35 16.76
N ARG A 228 -18.12 22.98 15.57
CA ARG A 228 -19.25 23.77 15.05
C ARG A 228 -20.48 22.93 14.77
N ALA A 229 -20.33 21.72 14.21
CA ALA A 229 -21.44 20.79 14.02
C ALA A 229 -22.09 20.41 15.37
N GLN A 230 -21.27 20.12 16.39
CA GLN A 230 -21.75 19.76 17.72
C GLN A 230 -22.48 20.93 18.41
N GLY A 231 -21.91 22.14 18.37
CA GLY A 231 -22.53 23.35 18.91
C GLY A 231 -23.85 23.71 18.21
N ALA A 232 -23.90 23.59 16.88
CA ALA A 232 -25.13 23.80 16.11
C ALA A 232 -26.18 22.69 16.34
N SER A 233 -25.76 21.48 16.73
CA SER A 233 -26.65 20.36 17.06
C SER A 233 -27.24 20.45 18.49
N GLY A 234 -26.92 21.50 19.25
CA GLY A 234 -27.58 21.79 20.53
C GLY A 234 -27.22 20.86 21.69
N ILE A 235 -26.08 20.14 21.61
CA ILE A 235 -25.57 19.33 22.72
C ILE A 235 -24.82 20.28 23.68
N ASP A 236 -25.59 21.03 24.46
CA ASP A 236 -25.09 21.93 25.49
C ASP A 236 -24.61 21.15 26.73
N ILE A 237 -23.37 20.68 26.67
CA ILE A 237 -22.64 20.06 27.79
C ILE A 237 -22.41 21.07 28.94
N GLY A 238 -22.61 22.37 28.70
CA GLY A 238 -22.51 23.43 29.70
C GLY A 238 -23.74 23.60 30.61
N SER A 239 -24.89 23.02 30.26
CA SER A 239 -26.13 23.09 31.05
C SER A 239 -26.35 21.87 31.97
N ALA A 240 -25.26 21.20 32.36
CA ALA A 240 -25.24 20.41 33.59
C ALA A 240 -25.10 21.37 34.79
N ALA A 241 -26.17 22.10 35.08
CA ALA A 241 -26.23 23.08 36.16
C ALA A 241 -26.38 22.42 37.55
N ASP A 242 -25.38 21.64 37.95
CA ASP A 242 -25.09 21.30 39.34
C ASP A 242 -23.60 20.97 39.48
N PRO A 243 -22.76 21.86 40.04
CA PRO A 243 -21.43 21.48 40.46
C PRO A 243 -21.57 20.49 41.62
N ALA A 244 -21.29 19.21 41.36
CA ALA A 244 -21.24 18.20 42.41
C ALA A 244 -20.23 18.64 43.49
N ALA A 245 -20.77 19.06 44.64
CA ALA A 245 -19.97 19.55 45.75
C ALA A 245 -18.98 18.49 46.22
N GLU A 246 -17.78 18.91 46.63
CA GLU A 246 -16.80 18.04 47.28
C GLU A 246 -17.39 17.42 48.56
N ALA A 247 -17.95 16.20 48.44
CA ALA A 247 -18.24 15.35 49.56
C ALA A 247 -16.97 14.56 49.94
N ALA A 248 -15.99 15.27 50.50
CA ALA A 248 -14.89 14.61 51.19
C ALA A 248 -15.44 13.95 52.48
N LEU A 249 -15.55 12.61 52.51
CA LEU A 249 -15.58 11.81 53.73
C LEU A 249 -15.32 10.33 53.42
N THR A 250 -14.11 9.89 53.78
CA THR A 250 -13.74 8.58 54.36
C THR A 250 -14.22 7.27 53.71
N ASP A 251 -13.23 6.54 53.21
CA ASP A 251 -13.12 5.09 53.14
C ASP A 251 -13.63 4.36 54.41
N ASP A 252 -14.56 3.41 54.21
CA ASP A 252 -14.63 2.12 54.92
C ASP A 252 -15.75 1.29 54.26
N GLY A 253 -15.45 0.06 53.84
CA GLY A 253 -16.37 -0.74 53.02
C GLY A 253 -16.75 -2.09 53.64
N GLU A 254 -18.04 -2.45 53.57
CA GLU A 254 -18.46 -3.86 53.41
C GLU A 254 -19.87 -3.95 52.78
N PRO A 255 -20.16 -4.94 51.89
CA PRO A 255 -21.40 -4.94 51.08
C PRO A 255 -22.54 -5.80 51.63
N ALA A 256 -23.79 -5.39 51.34
CA ALA A 256 -25.01 -6.18 51.52
C ALA A 256 -26.00 -5.93 50.33
N PRO A 257 -27.09 -6.69 50.17
CA PRO A 257 -27.06 -8.03 49.58
C PRO A 257 -27.91 -8.17 48.29
N LYS A 258 -27.81 -9.32 47.61
CA LYS A 258 -28.52 -9.63 46.34
C LYS A 258 -30.06 -9.62 46.46
N PRO A 259 -30.81 -9.08 45.47
CA PRO A 259 -32.25 -9.32 45.34
C PRO A 259 -32.55 -10.67 44.66
N LYS A 260 -33.69 -11.28 45.02
CA LYS A 260 -34.23 -12.51 44.40
C LYS A 260 -35.21 -12.22 43.27
N LYS A 261 -35.42 -13.22 42.42
CA LYS A 261 -36.40 -13.26 41.30
C LYS A 261 -37.85 -13.06 41.78
N GLN A 262 -38.70 -12.62 40.85
CA GLN A 262 -40.09 -13.07 40.76
C GLN A 262 -40.32 -13.74 39.40
N ASP A 263 -41.15 -14.78 39.39
CA ASP A 263 -41.41 -15.64 38.24
C ASP A 263 -42.69 -15.21 37.49
N ALA A 264 -42.73 -15.53 36.18
CA ALA A 264 -43.97 -15.64 35.42
C ALA A 264 -43.82 -16.73 34.34
N GLU A 265 -44.19 -17.96 34.73
CA GLU A 265 -44.69 -19.00 33.82
C GLU A 265 -45.94 -18.47 33.04
N LYS A 266 -46.39 -18.99 31.88
CA LYS A 266 -46.29 -20.36 31.36
C LYS A 266 -46.72 -20.51 29.88
N GLU A 267 -46.27 -21.60 29.24
CA GLU A 267 -46.99 -22.47 28.26
C GLU A 267 -47.48 -21.92 26.88
N ALA A 268 -47.55 -22.72 25.79
CA ALA A 268 -47.15 -24.12 25.52
C ALA A 268 -46.81 -24.30 24.01
N LYS A 269 -45.79 -25.10 23.64
CA LYS A 269 -45.83 -26.49 23.06
C LYS A 269 -46.53 -26.66 21.69
N GLY A 270 -46.09 -27.56 20.79
CA GLY A 270 -45.05 -28.61 20.90
C GLY A 270 -44.44 -28.99 19.52
N LYS A 271 -43.30 -29.72 19.48
CA LYS A 271 -43.19 -31.21 19.42
C LYS A 271 -43.37 -31.75 17.97
N ASP A 272 -42.74 -32.81 17.44
CA ASP A 272 -41.82 -33.89 17.88
C ASP A 272 -41.20 -34.52 16.58
N ASP A 273 -40.11 -35.31 16.49
CA ASP A 273 -38.95 -35.72 17.32
C ASP A 273 -37.91 -36.34 16.32
N GLY A 274 -36.84 -37.05 16.75
CA GLY A 274 -36.24 -38.15 15.94
C GLY A 274 -34.72 -38.16 15.68
N LYS A 275 -33.98 -38.93 16.49
CA LYS A 275 -32.66 -39.57 16.21
C LYS A 275 -32.84 -41.10 16.48
N PRO A 276 -31.87 -42.04 16.30
CA PRO A 276 -30.59 -42.10 15.55
C PRO A 276 -30.42 -43.40 14.69
N ALA A 277 -29.26 -43.61 14.00
CA ALA A 277 -28.40 -44.84 14.05
C ALA A 277 -27.38 -45.04 12.88
N SER A 278 -26.19 -45.62 13.19
CA SER A 278 -25.21 -46.47 12.44
C SER A 278 -25.07 -46.47 10.89
N GLY A 279 -23.91 -46.77 10.26
CA GLY A 279 -22.55 -47.16 10.71
C GLY A 279 -21.70 -47.85 9.60
N GLY A 280 -20.38 -48.08 9.82
CA GLY A 280 -19.38 -48.77 8.92
C GLY A 280 -18.36 -47.79 8.29
N ASP A 281 -17.04 -47.81 8.57
CA ASP A 281 -15.93 -48.74 8.13
C ASP A 281 -15.79 -48.84 6.59
N GLU A 282 -14.61 -48.77 5.95
CA GLU A 282 -13.19 -49.12 6.29
C GLU A 282 -12.25 -47.90 6.04
N LYS A 283 -11.09 -47.66 6.69
CA LYS A 283 -9.82 -48.39 6.89
C LYS A 283 -8.99 -48.69 5.63
N GLU A 284 -7.92 -47.91 5.43
CA GLU A 284 -6.56 -48.49 5.30
C GLU A 284 -5.50 -47.51 5.86
N ALA A 285 -4.49 -48.06 6.53
CA ALA A 285 -3.26 -47.35 6.97
C ALA A 285 -2.16 -47.64 5.93
N ASP A 286 -1.11 -46.83 5.75
CA ASP A 286 0.12 -46.69 6.56
C ASP A 286 1.09 -45.92 5.59
N LYS A 287 2.16 -45.20 5.95
CA LYS A 287 2.81 -44.84 7.21
C LYS A 287 3.75 -43.64 6.91
N ALA A 288 4.05 -42.84 7.95
CA ALA A 288 5.39 -42.43 8.42
C ALA A 288 6.52 -41.98 7.42
N ASP A 289 7.43 -41.07 7.76
CA ASP A 289 7.73 -40.47 9.08
C ASP A 289 8.35 -39.05 9.01
N ALA A 290 8.68 -38.51 10.19
CA ALA A 290 9.39 -37.28 10.57
C ALA A 290 10.24 -36.56 9.50
N ALA A 291 10.18 -35.24 9.33
CA ALA A 291 10.36 -34.14 10.31
C ALA A 291 11.80 -33.97 10.85
N LYS A 292 12.46 -32.85 10.49
CA LYS A 292 12.86 -31.81 11.46
C LYS A 292 13.48 -30.55 10.81
N GLU A 293 13.00 -29.39 11.26
CA GLU A 293 13.77 -28.13 11.38
C GLU A 293 14.90 -28.29 12.43
N PRO A 294 15.95 -27.43 12.54
CA PRO A 294 15.82 -25.95 12.45
C PRO A 294 17.03 -25.06 12.04
N ALA A 295 16.71 -23.76 11.87
CA ALA A 295 17.43 -22.54 12.29
C ALA A 295 18.86 -22.17 11.79
N THR A 296 19.00 -20.87 11.44
CA THR A 296 20.13 -19.90 11.65
C THR A 296 21.59 -20.36 11.44
N ASP A 297 22.52 -19.58 10.86
CA ASP A 297 22.71 -18.12 10.94
C ASP A 297 23.66 -17.59 9.81
N LYS A 298 23.98 -16.29 9.81
CA LYS A 298 24.94 -15.64 8.91
C LYS A 298 26.40 -16.01 9.22
N LYS A 299 27.23 -16.28 8.19
CA LYS A 299 28.42 -15.45 7.83
C LYS A 299 29.36 -16.06 6.78
N GLU A 300 29.95 -15.14 6.01
CA GLU A 300 31.32 -15.11 5.45
C GLU A 300 31.85 -16.23 4.54
N ALA A 301 32.58 -15.78 3.52
CA ALA A 301 33.15 -16.63 2.48
C ALA A 301 34.35 -17.45 2.96
N LYS A 302 34.41 -18.69 2.50
CA LYS A 302 35.67 -19.44 2.31
C LYS A 302 35.60 -20.15 0.97
N LYS A 303 36.63 -19.96 0.14
CA LYS A 303 36.94 -20.87 -0.96
C LYS A 303 37.43 -22.18 -0.36
N GLN A 304 36.94 -23.31 -0.87
CA GLN A 304 37.66 -24.57 -0.91
C GLN A 304 37.15 -25.38 -2.11
N ASP A 305 38.07 -26.04 -2.80
CA ASP A 305 37.78 -26.82 -4.00
C ASP A 305 36.90 -28.04 -3.66
N GLU A 306 35.73 -28.12 -4.27
CA GLU A 306 35.00 -29.37 -4.44
C GLU A 306 34.77 -29.61 -5.92
N THR A 307 35.46 -30.60 -6.46
CA THR A 307 35.34 -31.06 -7.85
C THR A 307 33.91 -31.53 -8.10
N PRO A 308 33.15 -30.95 -9.04
CA PRO A 308 31.82 -31.45 -9.36
C PRO A 308 31.90 -32.85 -9.98
N ALA A 309 30.94 -33.70 -9.65
CA ALA A 309 30.91 -35.09 -10.11
C ALA A 309 30.87 -35.21 -11.65
N LYS A 310 31.46 -36.30 -12.16
CA LYS A 310 31.36 -36.68 -13.57
C LYS A 310 29.90 -36.81 -13.99
N ILE A 311 29.47 -35.99 -14.94
CA ILE A 311 28.22 -36.17 -15.68
C ILE A 311 28.50 -37.20 -16.79
N THR A 312 27.65 -38.23 -16.89
CA THR A 312 27.69 -39.21 -17.98
C THR A 312 26.77 -38.76 -19.11
N GLY A 313 27.26 -37.80 -19.90
CA GLY A 313 26.61 -37.21 -21.08
C GLY A 313 27.68 -36.57 -21.96
N GLY A 314 27.45 -36.47 -23.27
CA GLY A 314 28.47 -36.14 -24.28
C GLY A 314 28.91 -34.68 -24.35
N PHE A 315 28.87 -33.93 -23.24
CA PHE A 315 29.06 -32.49 -23.21
C PHE A 315 30.39 -32.08 -22.52
N GLU A 316 31.38 -31.67 -23.32
CA GLU A 316 32.63 -31.12 -22.81
C GLU A 316 32.45 -29.66 -22.34
N LYS A 317 32.27 -29.50 -21.03
CA LYS A 317 32.44 -28.21 -20.33
C LYS A 317 33.92 -27.84 -20.35
N LEU A 318 34.24 -26.70 -20.94
CA LEU A 318 35.60 -26.17 -20.95
C LEU A 318 35.78 -25.18 -19.78
N GLU A 319 36.88 -25.28 -19.04
CA GLU A 319 37.20 -24.30 -17.98
C GLU A 319 37.81 -23.00 -18.52
N LYS A 320 38.26 -23.01 -19.79
CA LYS A 320 38.85 -21.88 -20.52
C LYS A 320 38.47 -21.97 -22.00
N PRO A 321 38.30 -20.84 -22.71
CA PRO A 321 38.07 -20.88 -24.14
C PRO A 321 39.25 -21.54 -24.87
N ASP A 322 38.95 -22.57 -25.64
CA ASP A 322 39.89 -23.26 -26.52
C ASP A 322 40.03 -22.49 -27.83
N GLY A 323 40.80 -21.38 -27.79
CA GLY A 323 40.98 -20.42 -28.88
C GLY A 323 40.38 -19.03 -28.60
N GLU A 324 40.06 -18.29 -29.66
CA GLU A 324 39.22 -17.08 -29.56
C GLU A 324 37.78 -17.51 -29.32
N ALA A 325 37.08 -16.87 -28.36
CA ALA A 325 35.69 -17.21 -28.04
C ALA A 325 34.71 -16.57 -29.04
N ASP A 326 33.66 -17.32 -29.40
CA ASP A 326 32.60 -16.84 -30.29
C ASP A 326 31.72 -15.77 -29.60
N ASP A 327 31.28 -14.74 -30.34
CA ASP A 327 30.34 -13.74 -29.80
C ASP A 327 28.90 -14.29 -29.74
N LEU A 328 28.58 -15.03 -28.68
CA LEU A 328 27.28 -15.66 -28.45
C LEU A 328 26.07 -14.69 -28.49
N LYS A 329 26.26 -13.36 -28.55
CA LYS A 329 25.19 -12.38 -28.77
C LYS A 329 24.53 -12.47 -30.16
N GLU A 330 25.15 -13.15 -31.14
CA GLU A 330 24.48 -13.39 -32.43
C GLU A 330 23.30 -14.38 -32.32
N LEU A 331 23.18 -15.12 -31.19
CA LEU A 331 22.03 -15.98 -30.91
C LEU A 331 20.80 -15.20 -30.46
N THR A 332 19.65 -15.55 -31.02
CA THR A 332 18.38 -14.86 -30.76
C THR A 332 18.01 -14.93 -29.27
N GLY A 333 17.95 -13.77 -28.61
CA GLY A 333 17.59 -13.67 -27.19
C GLY A 333 18.75 -13.78 -26.20
N VAL A 334 20.00 -13.92 -26.66
CA VAL A 334 21.20 -13.82 -25.83
C VAL A 334 21.65 -12.37 -25.71
N GLY A 335 21.54 -11.81 -24.51
CA GLY A 335 22.08 -10.48 -24.18
C GLY A 335 23.43 -10.57 -23.44
N PRO A 336 24.13 -9.44 -23.20
CA PRO A 336 25.45 -9.42 -22.55
C PRO A 336 25.52 -9.96 -21.11
N VAL A 337 24.37 -10.20 -20.48
CA VAL A 337 24.28 -10.87 -19.17
C VAL A 337 24.21 -12.38 -19.35
N LEU A 338 23.50 -12.86 -20.38
CA LEU A 338 23.34 -14.30 -20.67
C LEU A 338 24.62 -14.90 -21.23
N GLU A 339 25.29 -14.18 -22.13
CA GLU A 339 26.65 -14.50 -22.61
C GLU A 339 27.61 -14.73 -21.43
N LYS A 340 27.62 -13.84 -20.42
CA LYS A 340 28.46 -14.01 -19.23
C LYS A 340 28.10 -15.27 -18.44
N THR A 341 26.81 -15.54 -18.22
CA THR A 341 26.40 -16.77 -17.52
C THR A 341 26.70 -18.06 -18.31
N LEU A 342 26.70 -18.01 -19.66
CA LEU A 342 27.10 -19.14 -20.51
C LEU A 342 28.62 -19.37 -20.45
N ASN A 343 29.40 -18.29 -20.54
CA ASN A 343 30.86 -18.32 -20.38
C ASN A 343 31.26 -18.81 -18.96
N GLU A 344 30.57 -18.37 -17.91
CA GLU A 344 30.76 -18.87 -16.54
C GLU A 344 30.39 -20.35 -16.38
N PHE A 345 29.50 -20.89 -17.22
CA PHE A 345 29.12 -22.31 -17.27
C PHE A 345 30.06 -23.16 -18.16
N GLY A 346 31.04 -22.55 -18.84
CA GLY A 346 32.01 -23.24 -19.70
C GLY A 346 31.58 -23.41 -21.16
N ILE A 347 30.59 -22.62 -21.61
CA ILE A 347 30.15 -22.53 -23.01
C ILE A 347 30.74 -21.27 -23.63
N PHE A 348 31.71 -21.43 -24.51
CA PHE A 348 32.45 -20.33 -25.17
C PHE A 348 32.34 -20.35 -26.70
N HIS A 349 31.88 -21.45 -27.30
CA HIS A 349 31.89 -21.65 -28.76
C HIS A 349 30.56 -22.18 -29.29
N TYR A 350 30.19 -21.81 -30.52
CA TYR A 350 28.98 -22.30 -31.19
C TYR A 350 29.00 -23.82 -31.38
N ARG A 351 30.19 -24.43 -31.59
CA ARG A 351 30.35 -25.89 -31.68
C ARG A 351 29.83 -26.63 -30.45
N GLN A 352 29.94 -26.04 -29.25
CA GLN A 352 29.45 -26.66 -28.02
C GLN A 352 27.91 -26.65 -27.97
N ILE A 353 27.28 -25.53 -28.31
CA ILE A 353 25.80 -25.41 -28.34
C ILE A 353 25.19 -26.27 -29.46
N ALA A 354 25.89 -26.37 -30.60
CA ALA A 354 25.49 -27.22 -31.72
C ALA A 354 25.54 -28.73 -31.41
N ALA A 355 26.36 -29.14 -30.44
CA ALA A 355 26.58 -30.54 -30.05
C ALA A 355 25.68 -31.03 -28.89
N LEU A 356 24.92 -30.14 -28.24
CA LEU A 356 24.05 -30.48 -27.11
C LEU A 356 22.99 -31.54 -27.48
N GLU A 357 22.90 -32.60 -26.67
CA GLU A 357 21.80 -33.56 -26.74
C GLU A 357 20.60 -33.11 -25.86
N LYS A 358 19.46 -33.78 -26.02
CA LYS A 358 18.23 -33.43 -25.29
C LYS A 358 18.34 -33.54 -23.76
N ALA A 359 19.24 -34.38 -23.25
CA ALA A 359 19.54 -34.46 -21.82
C ALA A 359 20.28 -33.21 -21.34
N ASP A 360 21.36 -32.83 -22.05
CA ASP A 360 22.18 -31.66 -21.70
C ASP A 360 21.38 -30.36 -21.71
N ILE A 361 20.44 -30.21 -22.67
CA ILE A 361 19.56 -29.04 -22.76
C ILE A 361 18.69 -28.89 -21.50
N ALA A 362 18.13 -29.99 -20.99
CA ALA A 362 17.30 -29.97 -19.79
C ALA A 362 18.13 -29.60 -18.54
N GLU A 363 19.33 -30.18 -18.41
CA GLU A 363 20.26 -29.85 -17.31
C GLU A 363 20.70 -28.37 -17.35
N ILE A 364 21.00 -27.82 -18.54
CA ILE A 364 21.39 -26.41 -18.69
C ILE A 364 20.20 -25.48 -18.42
N ASP A 365 19.00 -25.82 -18.89
CA ASP A 365 17.80 -25.01 -18.69
C ASP A 365 17.37 -24.96 -17.21
N GLU A 366 17.52 -26.07 -16.48
CA GLU A 366 17.31 -26.13 -15.02
C GLU A 366 18.42 -25.38 -14.27
N ALA A 367 19.70 -25.65 -14.56
CA ALA A 367 20.84 -25.05 -13.86
C ALA A 367 20.92 -23.52 -14.03
N LEU A 368 20.55 -23.00 -15.20
CA LEU A 368 20.57 -21.56 -15.51
C LEU A 368 19.16 -20.91 -15.50
N ASN A 369 18.11 -21.66 -15.12
CA ASN A 369 16.71 -21.21 -15.01
C ASN A 369 16.20 -20.51 -16.28
N PHE A 370 16.49 -21.10 -17.44
CA PHE A 370 16.18 -20.52 -18.74
C PHE A 370 14.71 -20.73 -19.18
N LYS A 371 14.00 -21.71 -18.61
CA LYS A 371 12.54 -21.97 -18.78
C LYS A 371 12.14 -22.34 -20.21
N GLY A 372 12.79 -23.37 -20.75
CA GLY A 372 12.64 -23.87 -22.12
C GLY A 372 13.16 -22.93 -23.19
N ARG A 373 14.03 -21.96 -22.86
CA ARG A 373 14.43 -20.92 -23.82
C ARG A 373 15.27 -21.48 -24.96
N ILE A 374 16.17 -22.40 -24.67
CA ILE A 374 17.10 -22.99 -25.64
C ILE A 374 16.33 -23.67 -26.78
N GLU A 375 15.24 -24.38 -26.46
CA GLU A 375 14.35 -25.01 -27.44
C GLU A 375 13.44 -23.98 -28.13
N ARG A 376 12.82 -23.07 -27.37
CA ARG A 376 11.87 -22.08 -27.91
C ARG A 376 12.50 -21.11 -28.89
N ASP A 377 13.72 -20.66 -28.58
CA ASP A 377 14.46 -19.68 -29.38
C ASP A 377 15.42 -20.39 -30.37
N ASP A 378 15.31 -21.72 -30.51
CA ASP A 378 15.88 -22.55 -31.58
C ASP A 378 17.43 -22.51 -31.70
N TRP A 379 18.13 -22.34 -30.57
CA TRP A 379 19.57 -22.04 -30.53
C TRP A 379 20.45 -23.08 -31.23
N ILE A 380 20.10 -24.38 -31.15
CA ILE A 380 20.87 -25.47 -31.79
C ILE A 380 20.97 -25.27 -33.32
N LYS A 381 19.89 -24.79 -33.96
CA LYS A 381 19.89 -24.55 -35.41
C LYS A 381 20.79 -23.35 -35.74
N GLN A 382 20.62 -22.25 -34.99
CA GLN A 382 21.42 -21.04 -35.16
C GLN A 382 22.91 -21.32 -34.93
N SER A 383 23.30 -22.02 -33.87
CA SER A 383 24.70 -22.40 -33.63
C SER A 383 25.28 -23.32 -34.71
N LYS A 384 24.46 -24.18 -35.36
CA LYS A 384 24.90 -25.00 -36.51
C LYS A 384 25.09 -24.19 -37.80
N GLU A 385 24.39 -23.07 -37.95
CA GLU A 385 24.56 -22.14 -39.08
C GLU A 385 25.74 -21.19 -38.84
N LEU A 386 25.90 -20.71 -37.61
CA LEU A 386 27.01 -19.82 -37.21
C LEU A 386 28.35 -20.56 -37.15
N ALA A 387 28.41 -21.80 -36.63
CA ALA A 387 29.65 -22.59 -36.64
C ALA A 387 30.21 -22.80 -38.07
N LYS A 388 29.34 -23.04 -39.06
CA LYS A 388 29.72 -23.15 -40.49
C LYS A 388 30.18 -21.85 -41.15
N LYS A 389 30.12 -20.74 -40.41
CA LYS A 389 30.51 -19.39 -40.84
C LYS A 389 31.75 -18.90 -40.07
N SER A 390 32.10 -19.56 -38.96
CA SER A 390 33.32 -19.34 -38.17
C SER A 390 34.46 -20.29 -38.55
N ASP A 391 34.15 -21.50 -39.07
CA ASP A 391 35.10 -22.40 -39.77
C ASP A 391 35.39 -21.92 -41.22
#